data_AF-A0A0M3RBJ1-F1
#
_entry.id   AF-A0A0M3RBJ1-F1
#
_cell.length_a   1.000
_cell.length_b   1.000
_cell.length_c   1.000
_cell.angle_alpha   90.00
_cell.angle_beta   90.00
_cell.angle_gamma   90.00
#
_symmetry.space_group_name_H-M   'P 1'
#
loop_
_entity.id
_entity.type
_entity.pdbx_description
1 polymer ?
#
loop_
_entity_poly.entity_id
_entity_poly.type
_entity_poly.pdbx_seq_one_letter_code
_entity_poly.pdbx_strand_id
1 'polypeptide(L)'
;MIKRNGLVPKKALVAAISGIFIIIILFMFFPFGYSLQEDGNGKVTISENGILRNEFTVEVTEANELTIVLLKSVLKEFKTICIILLIIFPLLLLSLAFNYVQKSKGIFIIMCVISIFMMIAITILYFNNIEIMENLIKSLSQNK
;
A
#
# COMPACT_ATOMS: atom_id res chain seq x y z
N MET A 1 16.07 28.62 -35.35
CA MET A 1 14.85 29.04 -34.61
C MET A 1 14.52 27.95 -33.59
N ILE A 2 15.02 28.08 -32.36
CA ILE A 2 14.87 27.07 -31.31
C ILE A 2 13.50 27.26 -30.65
N LYS A 3 12.55 26.37 -30.93
CA LYS A 3 11.21 26.38 -30.32
C LYS A 3 11.33 25.91 -28.87
N ARG A 4 11.54 26.84 -27.93
CA ARG A 4 11.35 26.60 -26.49
C ARG A 4 9.85 26.50 -26.20
N ASN A 5 9.25 25.32 -26.40
CA ASN A 5 7.94 25.00 -25.85
C ASN A 5 8.10 24.10 -24.62
N GLY A 6 8.72 24.67 -23.58
CA GLY A 6 9.07 24.00 -22.34
C GLY A 6 8.19 24.38 -21.15
N LEU A 7 6.97 24.87 -21.36
CA LEU A 7 6.01 25.05 -20.27
C LEU A 7 4.98 23.93 -20.33
N VAL A 8 5.08 23.00 -19.39
CA VAL A 8 4.01 22.07 -19.04
C VAL A 8 2.72 22.90 -18.87
N PRO A 9 1.59 22.55 -19.54
CA PRO A 9 0.35 23.26 -19.35
C PRO A 9 -0.02 23.17 -17.87
N LYS A 10 0.00 24.33 -17.19
CA LYS A 10 -0.17 24.44 -15.72
C LYS A 10 -1.34 23.60 -15.19
N LYS A 11 -2.42 23.48 -15.97
CA LYS A 11 -3.62 22.69 -15.63
C LYS A 11 -3.35 21.18 -15.48
N ALA A 12 -2.52 20.59 -16.34
CA ALA A 12 -2.21 19.15 -16.28
C ALA A 12 -1.28 18.83 -15.09
N LEU A 13 -0.33 19.72 -14.80
CA LEU A 13 0.54 19.59 -13.62
C LEU A 13 -0.26 19.74 -12.32
N VAL A 14 -1.15 20.72 -12.25
CA VAL A 14 -2.03 20.94 -11.10
C VAL A 14 -2.95 19.73 -10.86
N ALA A 15 -3.52 19.15 -11.92
CA ALA A 15 -4.36 17.95 -11.82
C ALA A 15 -3.58 16.71 -11.32
N ALA A 16 -2.34 16.52 -11.78
CA ALA A 16 -1.47 15.44 -11.31
C ALA A 16 -1.11 15.62 -9.82
N ILE A 17 -0.74 16.84 -9.41
CA ILE A 17 -0.43 17.17 -8.01
C ILE A 17 -1.66 16.97 -7.11
N SER A 18 -2.85 17.44 -7.53
CA SER A 18 -4.07 17.22 -6.76
C SER A 18 -4.45 15.74 -6.65
N GLY A 19 -4.23 14.96 -7.70
CA GLY A 19 -4.42 13.50 -7.67
C GLY A 19 -3.51 12.84 -6.64
N ILE A 20 -2.21 13.18 -6.66
CA ILE A 20 -1.22 12.69 -5.69
C ILE A 20 -1.64 13.04 -4.26
N PHE A 21 -2.11 14.26 -4.02
CA PHE A 21 -2.54 14.71 -2.70
C PHE A 21 -3.76 13.93 -2.18
N ILE A 22 -4.74 13.66 -3.05
CA ILE A 22 -5.92 12.82 -2.71
C ILE A 22 -5.49 11.39 -2.37
N ILE A 23 -4.52 10.83 -3.10
CA ILE A 23 -4.01 9.48 -2.86
C ILE A 23 -3.27 9.40 -1.54
N ILE A 24 -2.42 10.39 -1.22
CA ILE A 24 -1.75 10.49 0.08
C ILE A 24 -2.80 10.54 1.20
N ILE A 25 -3.84 11.35 1.05
CA ILE A 25 -4.93 11.43 2.02
C ILE A 25 -5.64 10.08 2.17
N LEU A 26 -6.02 9.42 1.08
CA LEU A 26 -6.65 8.09 1.12
C LEU A 26 -5.75 7.04 1.78
N PHE A 27 -4.44 7.09 1.55
CA PHE A 27 -3.46 6.24 2.22
C PHE A 27 -3.31 6.57 3.72
N MET A 28 -3.43 7.84 4.13
CA MET A 28 -3.43 8.21 5.55
C MET A 28 -4.70 7.75 6.28
N PHE A 29 -5.82 7.59 5.57
CA PHE A 29 -7.08 7.10 6.12
C PHE A 29 -7.24 5.57 6.10
N PHE A 30 -6.43 4.83 5.31
CA PHE A 30 -6.37 3.37 5.33
C PHE A 30 -5.17 2.90 6.14
N PRO A 31 -5.33 2.59 7.44
CA PRO A 31 -4.19 2.37 8.28
C PRO A 31 -3.75 0.92 8.13
N PHE A 32 -3.05 0.55 7.06
CA PHE A 32 -2.25 -0.69 6.92
C PHE A 32 -2.85 -2.03 7.42
N GLY A 33 -4.18 -2.16 7.50
CA GLY A 33 -4.91 -3.36 7.94
C GLY A 33 -4.75 -3.67 9.43
N TYR A 34 -3.54 -3.96 9.89
CA TYR A 34 -3.28 -4.41 11.26
C TYR A 34 -2.05 -3.72 11.88
N SER A 35 -1.97 -3.75 13.21
CA SER A 35 -0.75 -3.45 13.97
C SER A 35 -0.52 -4.45 15.08
N LEU A 36 0.75 -4.72 15.36
CA LEU A 36 1.21 -5.56 16.46
C LEU A 36 1.93 -4.68 17.48
N GLN A 37 1.56 -4.78 18.75
CA GLN A 37 2.27 -4.20 19.87
C GLN A 37 2.66 -5.32 20.83
N GLU A 38 3.92 -5.34 21.25
CA GLU A 38 4.40 -6.29 22.25
C GLU A 38 4.44 -5.58 23.59
N ASP A 39 3.70 -6.11 24.56
CA ASP A 39 3.89 -5.74 25.94
C ASP A 39 5.07 -6.56 26.47
N GLY A 40 6.02 -5.92 27.14
CA GLY A 40 7.23 -6.54 27.69
C GLY A 40 7.01 -7.69 28.69
N ASN A 41 5.75 -8.09 28.90
CA ASN A 41 5.30 -9.21 29.71
C ASN A 41 5.01 -10.48 28.88
N GLY A 42 5.55 -10.59 27.65
CA GLY A 42 5.31 -11.74 26.77
C GLY A 42 3.89 -11.78 26.21
N LYS A 43 3.26 -10.62 26.02
CA LYS A 43 1.93 -10.49 25.42
C LYS A 43 2.02 -9.70 24.12
N VAL A 44 1.21 -10.09 23.16
CA VAL A 44 1.11 -9.39 21.88
C VAL A 44 -0.33 -8.95 21.67
N THR A 45 -0.50 -7.65 21.51
CA THR A 45 -1.77 -7.02 21.17
C THR A 45 -1.81 -6.77 19.67
N ILE A 46 -2.85 -7.29 19.04
CA ILE A 46 -3.12 -7.17 17.61
C ILE A 46 -4.33 -6.27 17.46
N SER A 47 -4.15 -5.16 16.75
CA SER A 47 -5.20 -4.18 16.50
C SER A 47 -5.49 -4.14 15.00
N GLU A 48 -6.75 -4.33 14.65
CA GLU A 48 -7.27 -4.04 13.33
C GLU A 48 -7.38 -2.52 13.18
N ASN A 49 -6.59 -2.02 12.25
CA ASN A 49 -6.53 -0.62 11.91
C ASN A 49 -7.51 -0.38 10.75
N GLY A 50 -8.69 0.11 11.08
CA GLY A 50 -9.75 0.40 10.12
C GLY A 50 -10.89 1.22 10.74
N ILE A 51 -12.03 1.30 10.04
CA ILE A 51 -13.24 1.98 10.54
C ILE A 51 -13.82 1.21 11.74
N LEU A 52 -13.75 -0.11 11.70
CA LEU A 52 -14.07 -1.00 12.82
C LEU A 52 -12.76 -1.37 13.48
N ARG A 53 -12.46 -0.75 14.63
CA ARG A 53 -11.27 -1.06 15.41
C ARG A 53 -11.57 -2.25 16.31
N ASN A 54 -11.03 -3.41 15.94
CA ASN A 54 -11.00 -4.58 16.80
C ASN A 54 -9.60 -4.73 17.39
N GLU A 55 -9.52 -5.08 18.67
CA GLU A 55 -8.25 -5.40 19.31
C GLU A 55 -8.35 -6.75 20.03
N PHE A 56 -7.28 -7.52 19.99
CA PHE A 56 -7.18 -8.75 20.75
C PHE A 56 -5.76 -8.96 21.24
N THR A 57 -5.62 -9.46 22.47
CA THR A 57 -4.34 -9.76 23.10
C THR A 57 -4.17 -11.26 23.25
N VAL A 58 -2.97 -11.74 22.96
CA VAL A 58 -2.56 -13.15 23.05
C VAL A 58 -1.26 -13.25 23.84
N GLU A 59 -1.13 -14.27 24.69
CA GLU A 59 0.13 -14.61 25.36
C GLU A 59 1.05 -15.38 24.40
N VAL A 60 2.33 -15.00 24.38
CA VAL A 60 3.34 -15.71 23.59
C VAL A 60 3.73 -16.98 24.34
N THR A 61 3.51 -18.12 23.69
CA THR A 61 3.86 -19.45 24.17
C THR A 61 4.66 -20.17 23.08
N GLU A 62 5.40 -21.23 23.41
CA GLU A 62 6.15 -22.02 22.41
C GLU A 62 5.24 -22.55 21.28
N ALA A 63 3.96 -22.82 21.57
CA ALA A 63 3.00 -23.34 20.61
C ALA A 63 2.54 -22.31 19.57
N ASN A 64 2.60 -21.01 19.88
CA ASN A 64 2.12 -19.94 19.00
C ASN A 64 3.20 -18.91 18.59
N GLU A 65 4.41 -19.03 19.13
CA GLU A 65 5.55 -18.16 18.83
C GLU A 65 5.82 -18.07 17.31
N LEU A 66 5.85 -19.21 16.62
CA LEU A 66 6.07 -19.26 15.17
C LEU A 66 4.99 -18.47 14.42
N THR A 67 3.73 -18.62 14.80
CA THR A 67 2.60 -17.91 14.19
C THR A 67 2.70 -16.40 14.40
N ILE A 68 3.12 -15.96 15.59
CA ILE A 68 3.34 -14.55 15.91
C ILE A 68 4.51 -13.98 15.08
N VAL A 69 5.61 -14.72 14.94
CA VAL A 69 6.76 -14.30 14.11
C VAL A 69 6.36 -14.19 12.64
N LEU A 70 5.61 -15.16 12.11
CA LEU A 70 5.10 -15.11 10.74
C LEU A 70 4.18 -13.90 10.52
N LEU A 71 3.25 -13.67 11.46
CA LEU A 71 2.34 -12.53 11.39
C LEU A 71 3.11 -11.20 11.38
N LYS A 72 4.15 -11.05 12.21
CA LYS A 72 5.04 -9.88 12.18
C LYS A 72 5.74 -9.71 10.83
N SER A 73 6.25 -10.79 10.24
CA SER A 73 6.93 -10.74 8.95
C SER A 73 5.98 -10.26 7.84
N VAL A 74 4.81 -10.89 7.74
CA VAL A 74 3.79 -10.53 6.74
C VAL A 74 3.35 -9.08 6.92
N LEU A 75 3.13 -8.63 8.16
CA LEU A 75 2.77 -7.25 8.46
C LEU A 75 3.84 -6.24 8.03
N LYS A 76 5.12 -6.58 8.24
CA LYS A 76 6.26 -5.76 7.84
C LYS A 76 6.39 -5.69 6.31
N GLU A 77 6.25 -6.82 5.63
CA GLU A 77 6.26 -6.91 4.17
C GLU A 77 5.11 -6.09 3.57
N PHE A 78 3.90 -6.26 4.10
CA PHE A 78 2.72 -5.50 3.69
C PHE A 78 2.90 -3.99 3.85
N LYS A 79 3.38 -3.53 5.02
CA LYS A 79 3.70 -2.11 5.23
C LYS A 79 4.73 -1.60 4.23
N THR A 80 5.75 -2.39 3.95
CA THR A 80 6.80 -2.03 2.99
C THR A 80 6.21 -1.88 1.58
N ILE A 81 5.37 -2.82 1.15
CA ILE A 81 4.67 -2.77 -0.15
C ILE A 81 3.82 -1.50 -0.24
N CYS A 82 3.01 -1.22 0.78
CA CYS A 82 2.15 -0.03 0.81
C CYS A 82 2.97 1.28 0.73
N ILE A 83 4.13 1.37 1.40
CA ILE A 83 5.03 2.54 1.30
C ILE A 83 5.61 2.65 -0.11
N ILE A 84 6.06 1.54 -0.69
CA ILE A 84 6.59 1.52 -2.06
C ILE A 84 5.53 2.02 -3.05
N LEU A 85 4.27 1.59 -2.89
CA LEU A 85 3.16 2.02 -3.73
C LEU A 85 2.84 3.50 -3.60
N LEU A 86 2.93 4.04 -2.38
CA LEU A 86 2.77 5.47 -2.13
C LEU A 86 3.80 6.31 -2.91
N ILE A 87 4.97 5.75 -3.24
CA ILE A 87 6.01 6.42 -4.02
C ILE A 87 5.85 6.16 -5.53
N ILE A 88 5.67 4.89 -5.92
CA ILE A 88 5.61 4.48 -7.33
C ILE A 88 4.40 5.08 -8.04
N PHE A 89 3.23 5.08 -7.39
CA PHE A 89 1.99 5.51 -8.04
C PHE A 89 1.99 7.00 -8.42
N PRO A 90 2.42 7.94 -7.55
CA PRO A 90 2.66 9.33 -7.94
C PRO A 90 3.64 9.51 -9.09
N LEU A 91 4.75 8.77 -9.09
CA LEU A 91 5.76 8.84 -10.15
C LEU A 91 5.19 8.37 -11.50
N LEU A 92 4.38 7.33 -11.49
CA LEU A 92 3.68 6.81 -12.65
C LEU A 92 2.66 7.82 -13.20
N LEU A 93 1.86 8.47 -12.32
CA LEU A 93 0.95 9.55 -12.72
C LEU A 93 1.71 10.75 -13.32
N LEU A 94 2.83 11.14 -12.72
CA LEU A 94 3.67 12.23 -13.22
C LEU A 94 4.25 11.89 -14.59
N SER A 95 4.73 10.66 -14.77
CA SER A 95 5.22 10.14 -16.05
C SER A 95 4.13 10.16 -17.13
N LEU A 96 2.90 9.73 -16.80
CA LEU A 96 1.76 9.80 -17.71
C LEU A 96 1.44 11.24 -18.11
N ALA A 97 1.38 12.16 -17.14
CA ALA A 97 1.13 13.57 -17.38
C ALA A 97 2.21 14.19 -18.29
N PHE A 98 3.48 13.86 -18.06
CA PHE A 98 4.59 14.35 -18.87
C PHE A 98 4.54 13.83 -20.31
N ASN A 99 4.31 12.53 -20.49
CA ASN A 99 4.20 11.90 -21.81
C ASN A 99 2.99 12.41 -22.61
N TYR A 100 1.87 12.67 -21.93
CA TYR A 100 0.70 13.32 -22.52
C TYR A 100 1.04 14.73 -23.04
N VAL A 101 1.73 15.53 -22.23
CA VAL A 101 2.15 16.89 -22.59
C VAL A 101 3.14 16.91 -23.76
N GLN A 102 4.08 15.96 -23.79
CA GLN A 102 5.02 15.81 -24.91
C GLN A 102 4.36 15.26 -26.19
N LYS A 103 3.06 14.91 -26.15
CA LYS A 103 2.30 14.32 -27.27
C LYS A 103 2.90 13.03 -27.81
N SER A 104 3.66 12.30 -26.98
CA SER A 104 4.25 11.01 -27.34
C SER A 104 3.21 9.90 -27.21
N LYS A 105 2.39 9.71 -28.24
CA LYS A 105 1.23 8.79 -28.21
C LYS A 105 1.64 7.34 -27.92
N GLY A 106 2.73 6.87 -28.52
CA GLY A 106 3.20 5.48 -28.33
C GLY A 106 3.64 5.20 -26.90
N ILE A 107 4.50 6.06 -26.35
CA ILE A 107 5.00 5.92 -24.97
C ILE A 107 3.84 6.07 -23.97
N PHE A 108 2.93 7.00 -24.22
CA PHE A 108 1.75 7.18 -23.38
C PHE A 108 0.88 5.92 -23.33
N ILE A 109 0.59 5.29 -24.48
CA ILE A 109 -0.21 4.06 -24.54
C ILE A 109 0.50 2.92 -23.80
N ILE A 110 1.81 2.74 -24.03
CA ILE A 110 2.61 1.71 -23.34
C ILE A 110 2.55 1.92 -21.82
N MET A 111 2.73 3.15 -21.35
CA MET A 111 2.64 3.48 -19.93
C MET A 111 1.24 3.21 -19.35
N CYS A 112 0.17 3.53 -20.08
CA CYS A 112 -1.20 3.20 -19.65
C CYS A 112 -1.39 1.69 -19.49
N VAL A 113 -0.90 0.88 -20.43
CA VAL A 113 -0.99 -0.59 -20.36
C VAL A 113 -0.22 -1.12 -19.14
N ILE A 114 1.03 -0.68 -18.95
CA ILE A 114 1.84 -1.05 -17.78
C ILE A 114 1.13 -0.67 -16.47
N SER A 115 0.51 0.52 -16.43
CA SER A 115 -0.23 1.01 -15.27
C SER A 115 -1.39 0.09 -14.89
N ILE A 116 -2.15 -0.38 -15.89
CA ILE A 116 -3.28 -1.30 -15.67
C ILE A 116 -2.78 -2.64 -15.12
N PHE A 117 -1.76 -3.23 -15.73
CA PHE A 117 -1.19 -4.50 -15.24
C PHE A 117 -0.63 -4.38 -13.82
N MET A 118 0.07 -3.28 -13.52
CA MET A 118 0.56 -2.99 -12.17
C MET A 118 -0.60 -2.90 -11.18
N MET A 119 -1.68 -2.17 -11.49
CA MET A 119 -2.85 -2.06 -10.60
C MET A 119 -3.49 -3.42 -10.29
N ILE A 120 -3.61 -4.29 -11.29
CA ILE A 120 -4.13 -5.65 -11.09
C ILE A 120 -3.20 -6.45 -10.17
N ALA A 121 -1.90 -6.46 -10.46
CA ALA A 121 -0.91 -7.19 -9.66
C ALA A 121 -0.89 -6.71 -8.20
N ILE A 122 -0.97 -5.40 -7.98
CA ILE A 122 -1.01 -4.77 -6.65
C ILE A 122 -2.27 -5.21 -5.89
N THR A 123 -3.42 -5.23 -6.58
CA THR A 123 -4.69 -5.63 -5.96
C THR A 123 -4.64 -7.09 -5.52
N ILE A 124 -4.11 -7.99 -6.35
CA ILE A 124 -3.93 -9.41 -6.00
C ILE A 124 -3.00 -9.56 -4.81
N LEU A 125 -1.85 -8.87 -4.83
CA LEU A 125 -0.88 -8.89 -3.74
C LEU A 125 -1.47 -8.37 -2.43
N TYR A 126 -2.31 -7.33 -2.50
CA TYR A 126 -3.00 -6.77 -1.34
C TYR A 126 -3.95 -7.79 -0.71
N PHE A 127 -4.85 -8.39 -1.49
CA PHE A 127 -5.81 -9.37 -0.98
C PHE A 127 -5.12 -10.61 -0.42
N ASN A 128 -4.09 -11.12 -1.09
CA ASN A 128 -3.35 -12.31 -0.63
C ASN A 128 -2.70 -12.06 0.74
N ASN A 129 -2.09 -10.89 0.95
CA ASN A 129 -1.49 -10.56 2.25
C ASN A 129 -2.53 -10.41 3.36
N ILE A 130 -3.70 -9.80 3.06
CA ILE A 130 -4.80 -9.71 4.03
C ILE A 130 -5.31 -11.10 4.40
N GLU A 131 -5.56 -11.96 3.43
CA GLU A 131 -6.03 -13.33 3.68
C GLU A 131 -5.05 -14.12 4.56
N ILE A 132 -3.74 -14.01 4.29
CA ILE A 132 -2.71 -14.63 5.13
C ILE A 132 -2.76 -14.08 6.56
N MET A 133 -2.84 -12.75 6.72
CA MET A 133 -2.94 -12.12 8.05
C MET A 133 -4.19 -12.58 8.80
N GLU A 134 -5.36 -12.59 8.15
CA GLU A 134 -6.62 -13.06 8.74
C GLU A 134 -6.54 -14.52 9.18
N ASN A 135 -5.94 -15.40 8.37
CA ASN A 135 -5.77 -16.81 8.69
C ASN A 135 -4.83 -17.01 9.90
N LEU A 136 -3.73 -16.25 9.98
CA LEU A 136 -2.81 -16.27 11.13
C LEU A 136 -3.48 -15.71 12.40
N ILE A 137 -4.27 -14.64 12.27
CA ILE A 137 -5.03 -14.07 13.38
C ILE A 137 -6.08 -15.06 13.89
N LYS A 138 -6.80 -15.73 12.98
CA LYS A 138 -7.80 -16.73 13.33
C LYS A 138 -7.18 -17.91 14.07
N SER A 139 -6.02 -18.41 13.63
CA SER A 139 -5.33 -19.52 14.31
C SER A 139 -4.85 -19.11 15.71
N LEU A 140 -4.41 -17.86 15.90
CA LEU A 140 -4.08 -17.31 17.22
C LEU A 140 -5.31 -17.17 18.12
N SER A 141 -6.47 -16.80 17.56
CA SER A 141 -7.71 -16.65 18.34
C SER A 141 -8.30 -17.98 18.81
N GLN A 142 -8.04 -19.07 18.07
CA GLN A 142 -8.56 -20.41 18.37
C GLN A 142 -7.68 -21.18 19.37
N ASN A 143 -6.39 -20.84 19.47
CA ASN A 143 -5.42 -21.44 20.41
C ASN A 143 -5.33 -20.68 21.74
N LYS A 144 -6.45 -20.08 22.19
CA LYS A 144 -6.54 -19.33 23.45
C LYS A 144 -6.77 -20.22 24.65
#